data_AF-A0A0D6AGH7-F1
#
_entry.id   AF-A0A0D6AGH7-F1
#
_cell.length_a   1.000
_cell.length_b   1.000
_cell.length_c   1.000
_cell.angle_alpha   90.00
_cell.angle_beta   90.00
_cell.angle_gamma   90.00
#
_symmetry.space_group_name_H-M   'P 1'
#
loop_
_entity.id
_entity.type
_entity.pdbx_description
1 polymer ?
#
loop_
_entity_poly.entity_id
_entity_poly.type
_entity_poly.pdbx_seq_one_letter_code
_entity_poly.pdbx_strand_id
1 'polypeptide(L)'
;MNETGEISGLLAYLRSLQSDTGKDRKDVIARVFRDVTNRMTSGALLFDVLAKVNEIHFDNSEEVNILSLLYESMVKEMRDAAGDSGEFYTPRPVIKFMVDVMKPQLGEVIFDPACGTGGFLVEVYEYLQKQCSASDWEILQNSIIGAEAKPLPYLLVQMNLLLHGFEYPDIDYGNSLRFPLSELGIRDQVDVILTNPPFGGEEEDRIQNNFPPDRKTKETALLFLQLIMKRLRKIPSPPINKGKIPPNPLNKGDFNVAGRAGVVFPNGVLFGDGMCTKIKEDLLSNFNLHTIIRLPNGVFTPYTSIPTNILFFDTSKPTEKIWFYELPLPEGRKNYTKTKPLEYEEFGDCLQWWDNRVENDFAWCYDFKGEKDKAFKLSQSHLDKAREAEERINQYSQEIKELEAKIKGLEASILDFTTQDEQKKIKVTVKEIKARIKDLSTQVDEQKNVIKDEQEKANNILNAIYNLDRKNPNSGDDFEHLPPEKLIKDILKKDQKIASLMSEINAILEEGEKA
;
A
#
# COMPACT_ATOMS: atom_id res chain seq x y z
N MET A 1 -42.39 12.72 -22.39
CA MET A 1 -43.81 12.42 -22.08
C MET A 1 -43.92 10.91 -22.01
N ASN A 2 -44.26 10.36 -20.85
CA ASN A 2 -44.58 8.93 -20.73
C ASN A 2 -46.04 8.71 -21.17
N GLU A 3 -46.37 7.49 -21.60
CA GLU A 3 -47.66 7.11 -22.21
C GLU A 3 -48.90 7.36 -21.32
N THR A 4 -48.73 7.79 -20.06
CA THR A 4 -49.79 8.04 -19.08
C THR A 4 -50.15 9.51 -18.86
N GLY A 5 -49.49 10.48 -19.49
CA GLY A 5 -49.86 11.90 -19.41
C GLY A 5 -49.67 12.58 -18.04
N GLU A 6 -49.09 11.90 -17.04
CA GLU A 6 -48.65 12.55 -15.80
C GLU A 6 -47.33 13.30 -16.04
N ILE A 7 -47.29 14.58 -15.66
CA ILE A 7 -46.06 15.37 -15.62
C ILE A 7 -45.23 14.84 -14.44
N SER A 8 -44.43 13.80 -14.68
CA SER A 8 -43.40 13.39 -13.72
C SER A 8 -42.43 14.56 -13.54
N GLY A 9 -42.23 15.04 -12.31
CA GLY A 9 -41.24 16.09 -12.03
C GLY A 9 -39.84 15.69 -12.53
N LEU A 10 -38.97 16.67 -12.83
CA LEU A 10 -37.65 16.43 -13.45
C LEU A 10 -36.86 15.30 -12.77
N LEU A 11 -36.78 15.30 -11.43
CA LEU A 11 -36.08 14.23 -10.70
C LEU A 11 -36.76 12.87 -10.87
N ALA A 12 -38.08 12.79 -10.92
CA ALA A 12 -38.78 11.54 -11.17
C ALA A 12 -38.48 11.02 -12.59
N TYR A 13 -38.45 11.91 -13.59
CA TYR A 13 -38.03 11.55 -14.95
C TYR A 13 -36.60 11.02 -14.98
N LEU A 14 -35.64 11.75 -14.42
CA LEU A 14 -34.23 11.36 -14.41
C LEU A 14 -34.01 10.02 -13.71
N ARG A 15 -34.72 9.77 -12.59
CA ARG A 15 -34.67 8.49 -11.86
C ARG A 15 -35.30 7.32 -12.63
N SER A 16 -36.24 7.60 -13.52
CA SER A 16 -36.91 6.59 -14.35
C SER A 16 -36.17 6.27 -15.65
N LEU A 17 -35.07 6.97 -15.95
CA LEU A 17 -34.28 6.66 -17.13
C LEU A 17 -33.77 5.21 -17.04
N GLN A 18 -34.03 4.45 -18.10
CA GLN A 18 -33.56 3.08 -18.23
C GLN A 18 -33.31 2.82 -19.71
N SER A 19 -32.17 2.23 -20.04
CA SER A 19 -31.89 1.77 -21.41
C SER A 19 -32.35 0.33 -21.60
N ASP A 20 -32.52 -0.08 -22.86
CA ASP A 20 -32.88 -1.45 -23.20
C ASP A 20 -31.76 -2.45 -22.87
N THR A 21 -30.50 -1.99 -22.86
CA THR A 21 -29.31 -2.83 -22.59
C THR A 21 -28.93 -2.86 -21.11
N GLY A 22 -29.41 -1.89 -20.32
CA GLY A 22 -29.00 -1.66 -18.94
C GLY A 22 -27.54 -1.19 -18.76
N LYS A 23 -26.86 -0.87 -19.88
CA LYS A 23 -25.44 -0.49 -19.93
C LYS A 23 -25.23 0.73 -20.82
N ASP A 24 -26.00 1.78 -20.59
CA ASP A 24 -25.89 3.05 -21.33
C ASP A 24 -25.79 4.24 -20.36
N ARG A 25 -25.38 5.39 -20.88
CA ARG A 25 -25.25 6.67 -20.16
C ARG A 25 -26.52 7.03 -19.40
N LYS A 26 -27.69 6.72 -19.96
CA LYS A 26 -29.00 6.98 -19.31
C LYS A 26 -29.16 6.20 -18.00
N ASP A 27 -28.64 4.98 -17.91
CA ASP A 27 -28.69 4.19 -16.67
C ASP A 27 -27.75 4.76 -15.61
N VAL A 28 -26.60 5.32 -16.02
CA VAL A 28 -25.68 6.04 -15.12
C VAL A 28 -26.38 7.30 -14.59
N ILE A 29 -27.02 8.08 -15.44
CA ILE A 29 -27.78 9.27 -15.04
C ILE A 29 -28.87 8.88 -14.03
N ALA A 30 -29.65 7.83 -14.30
CA ALA A 30 -30.65 7.35 -13.35
C ALA A 30 -30.06 6.94 -12.00
N ARG A 31 -28.91 6.25 -12.00
CA ARG A 31 -28.18 5.90 -10.77
C ARG A 31 -27.76 7.14 -10.01
N VAL A 32 -27.21 8.15 -10.68
CA VAL A 32 -26.77 9.38 -10.01
C VAL A 32 -27.95 10.11 -9.39
N PHE A 33 -29.08 10.23 -10.09
CA PHE A 33 -30.24 10.96 -9.60
C PHE A 33 -31.15 10.16 -8.64
N ARG A 34 -30.88 8.87 -8.40
CA ARG A 34 -31.65 7.98 -7.52
C ARG A 34 -31.82 8.56 -6.12
N ASP A 35 -30.71 8.96 -5.52
CA ASP A 35 -30.65 9.45 -4.13
C ASP A 35 -30.48 10.98 -4.05
N VAL A 36 -30.43 11.68 -5.18
CA VAL A 36 -30.35 13.14 -5.24
C VAL A 36 -31.72 13.73 -4.93
N THR A 37 -31.79 14.61 -3.94
CA THR A 37 -33.00 15.34 -3.55
C THR A 37 -32.76 16.84 -3.68
N ASN A 38 -33.73 17.56 -4.27
CA ASN A 38 -33.68 19.03 -4.25
C ASN A 38 -33.90 19.50 -2.80
N ARG A 39 -32.91 20.22 -2.27
CA ARG A 39 -32.98 20.81 -0.92
C ARG A 39 -33.40 22.28 -0.93
N MET A 40 -33.46 22.93 -2.09
CA MET A 40 -33.90 24.32 -2.19
C MET A 40 -35.42 24.39 -2.04
N THR A 41 -35.87 25.12 -1.02
CA THR A 41 -37.30 25.34 -0.73
C THR A 41 -37.88 26.52 -1.50
N SER A 42 -37.06 27.51 -1.84
CA SER A 42 -37.46 28.71 -2.61
C SER A 42 -37.27 28.48 -4.11
N GLY A 43 -38.38 28.48 -4.85
CA GLY A 43 -38.37 28.40 -6.31
C GLY A 43 -37.68 29.60 -6.97
N ALA A 44 -37.75 30.79 -6.36
CA ALA A 44 -37.08 31.99 -6.87
C ALA A 44 -35.55 31.84 -6.78
N LEU A 45 -35.03 31.41 -5.62
CA LEU A 45 -33.59 31.16 -5.48
C LEU A 45 -33.11 30.03 -6.40
N LEU A 46 -33.93 28.98 -6.58
CA LEU A 46 -33.61 27.92 -7.54
C LEU A 46 -33.54 28.49 -8.96
N PHE A 47 -34.48 29.34 -9.36
CA PHE A 47 -34.46 30.01 -10.65
C PHE A 47 -33.22 30.89 -10.81
N ASP A 48 -32.84 31.67 -9.79
CA ASP A 48 -31.65 32.52 -9.84
C ASP A 48 -30.37 31.69 -10.04
N VAL A 49 -30.25 30.54 -9.35
CA VAL A 49 -29.14 29.60 -9.54
C VAL A 49 -29.16 29.02 -10.96
N LEU A 50 -30.31 28.56 -11.44
CA LEU A 50 -30.45 28.00 -12.79
C LEU A 50 -30.16 29.05 -13.87
N ALA A 51 -30.56 30.31 -13.68
CA ALA A 51 -30.25 31.39 -14.59
C ALA A 51 -28.74 31.62 -14.69
N LYS A 52 -28.02 31.56 -13.55
CA LYS A 52 -26.55 31.62 -13.55
C LYS A 52 -25.89 30.44 -14.23
N VAL A 53 -26.41 29.22 -14.06
CA VAL A 53 -25.91 28.06 -14.80
C VAL A 53 -26.19 28.18 -16.31
N ASN A 54 -27.33 28.75 -16.69
CA ASN A 54 -27.72 28.97 -18.09
C ASN A 54 -26.93 30.09 -18.79
N GLU A 55 -26.20 30.94 -18.04
CA GLU A 55 -25.23 31.89 -18.63
C GLU A 55 -23.99 31.18 -19.20
N ILE A 56 -23.80 29.90 -18.90
CA ILE A 56 -22.72 29.07 -19.46
C ILE A 56 -23.18 28.56 -20.85
N HIS A 57 -22.45 28.92 -21.90
CA HIS A 57 -22.73 28.50 -23.28
C HIS A 57 -22.03 27.16 -23.61
N PHE A 58 -22.68 26.31 -24.42
CA PHE A 58 -22.32 24.90 -24.64
C PHE A 58 -22.48 24.49 -26.13
N ASP A 59 -21.64 25.01 -27.01
CA ASP A 59 -21.75 24.87 -28.46
C ASP A 59 -20.66 23.96 -29.08
N ASN A 60 -19.54 23.64 -28.38
CA ASN A 60 -18.42 22.84 -28.95
C ASN A 60 -17.79 21.79 -28.01
N SER A 61 -17.07 20.80 -28.58
CA SER A 61 -16.33 19.77 -27.83
C SER A 61 -15.20 20.31 -26.95
N GLU A 62 -14.61 21.45 -27.30
CA GLU A 62 -13.67 22.19 -26.43
C GLU A 62 -14.32 22.66 -25.13
N GLU A 63 -15.64 22.86 -25.10
CA GLU A 63 -16.37 23.37 -23.92
C GLU A 63 -16.79 22.26 -22.96
N VAL A 64 -16.89 21.00 -23.42
CA VAL A 64 -17.05 19.84 -22.52
C VAL A 64 -15.80 19.67 -21.64
N ASN A 65 -14.62 19.95 -22.18
CA ASN A 65 -13.39 19.99 -21.40
C ASN A 65 -13.41 21.14 -20.38
N ILE A 66 -13.92 22.32 -20.77
CA ILE A 66 -14.08 23.45 -19.84
C ILE A 66 -15.06 23.09 -18.71
N LEU A 67 -16.18 22.43 -19.02
CA LEU A 67 -17.14 21.98 -18.02
C LEU A 67 -16.52 20.97 -17.04
N SER A 68 -15.72 20.04 -17.57
CA SER A 68 -14.97 19.08 -16.76
C SER A 68 -14.01 19.81 -15.82
N LEU A 69 -13.23 20.78 -16.33
CA LEU A 69 -12.32 21.60 -15.52
C LEU A 69 -13.06 22.42 -14.44
N LEU A 70 -14.20 23.02 -14.79
CA LEU A 70 -15.04 23.76 -13.84
C LEU A 70 -15.63 22.85 -12.77
N TYR A 71 -16.11 21.67 -13.17
CA TYR A 71 -16.62 20.65 -12.26
C TYR A 71 -15.53 20.20 -11.28
N GLU A 72 -14.33 19.93 -11.78
CA GLU A 72 -13.19 19.59 -10.92
C GLU A 72 -12.80 20.71 -9.97
N SER A 73 -12.84 21.97 -10.43
CA SER A 73 -12.60 23.13 -9.57
C SER A 73 -13.69 23.25 -8.49
N MET A 74 -14.95 23.03 -8.84
CA MET A 74 -16.06 23.02 -7.86
C MET A 74 -15.92 21.87 -6.87
N VAL A 75 -15.58 20.67 -7.31
CA VAL A 75 -15.29 19.52 -6.44
C VAL A 75 -14.14 19.86 -5.50
N LYS A 76 -13.08 20.49 -6.02
CA LYS A 76 -11.93 20.97 -5.24
C LYS A 76 -12.32 22.00 -4.18
N GLU A 77 -13.20 22.95 -4.50
CA GLU A 77 -13.68 23.98 -3.57
C GLU A 77 -14.69 23.46 -2.55
N MET A 78 -15.66 22.64 -2.97
CA MET A 78 -16.60 21.97 -2.06
C MET A 78 -15.86 21.12 -1.03
N ARG A 79 -14.81 20.44 -1.47
CA ARG A 79 -13.87 19.69 -0.63
C ARG A 79 -13.15 20.58 0.38
N ASP A 80 -12.65 21.73 -0.06
CA ASP A 80 -11.96 22.69 0.80
C ASP A 80 -12.89 23.31 1.87
N ALA A 81 -14.19 23.41 1.57
CA ALA A 81 -15.21 23.97 2.45
C ALA A 81 -15.84 22.94 3.40
N ALA A 82 -15.84 21.64 3.02
CA ALA A 82 -16.50 20.58 3.78
C ALA A 82 -15.82 20.26 5.13
N GLY A 83 -14.56 20.65 5.34
CA GLY A 83 -13.90 20.78 6.65
C GLY A 83 -13.71 19.51 7.51
N ASP A 84 -14.43 18.42 7.27
CA ASP A 84 -14.50 17.30 8.21
C ASP A 84 -15.03 16.03 7.51
N SER A 85 -14.23 14.95 7.47
CA SER A 85 -14.63 13.54 7.16
C SER A 85 -13.47 12.56 6.88
N GLY A 86 -12.20 12.94 7.09
CA GLY A 86 -11.05 12.04 6.82
C GLY A 86 -10.86 11.69 5.33
N GLU A 87 -11.36 12.54 4.42
CA GLU A 87 -11.23 12.39 2.98
C GLU A 87 -9.93 13.04 2.50
N PHE A 88 -8.97 12.23 2.09
CA PHE A 88 -7.71 12.69 1.54
C PHE A 88 -7.82 12.74 0.02
N TYR A 89 -7.85 13.94 -0.55
CA TYR A 89 -7.79 14.10 -2.00
C TYR A 89 -6.34 14.06 -2.48
N THR A 90 -6.06 13.28 -3.52
CA THR A 90 -4.73 13.17 -4.10
C THR A 90 -4.40 14.38 -4.97
N PRO A 91 -3.30 15.12 -4.72
CA PRO A 91 -2.91 16.24 -5.56
C PRO A 91 -2.72 15.82 -7.03
N ARG A 92 -3.17 16.66 -7.98
CA ARG A 92 -3.05 16.39 -9.42
C ARG A 92 -1.62 16.12 -9.89
N PRO A 93 -0.60 16.87 -9.43
CA PRO A 93 0.80 16.54 -9.71
C PRO A 93 1.20 15.12 -9.33
N VAL A 94 0.73 14.62 -8.18
CA VAL A 94 0.99 13.25 -7.71
C VAL A 94 0.30 12.23 -8.61
N ILE A 95 -0.98 12.46 -8.93
CA ILE A 95 -1.75 11.60 -9.84
C ILE A 95 -1.04 11.49 -11.19
N LYS A 96 -0.73 12.64 -11.79
CA LYS A 96 -0.09 12.73 -13.10
C LYS A 96 1.26 12.03 -13.12
N PHE A 97 2.13 12.35 -12.16
CA PHE A 97 3.42 11.70 -12.00
C PHE A 97 3.28 10.18 -11.92
N MET A 98 2.36 9.67 -11.08
CA MET A 98 2.13 8.24 -10.92
C MET A 98 1.65 7.59 -12.22
N VAL A 99 0.76 8.23 -12.98
CA VAL A 99 0.31 7.72 -14.29
C VAL A 99 1.46 7.68 -15.29
N ASP A 100 2.26 8.75 -15.37
CA ASP A 100 3.38 8.87 -16.32
C ASP A 100 4.47 7.81 -16.08
N VAL A 101 4.79 7.50 -14.82
CA VAL A 101 5.77 6.45 -14.51
C VAL A 101 5.20 5.04 -14.61
N MET A 102 3.89 4.88 -14.42
CA MET A 102 3.20 3.59 -14.56
C MET A 102 2.89 3.24 -16.01
N LYS A 103 2.89 4.22 -16.93
CA LYS A 103 2.77 4.05 -18.39
C LYS A 103 1.65 3.06 -18.78
N PRO A 104 0.38 3.24 -18.34
CA PRO A 104 -0.71 2.33 -18.70
C PRO A 104 -0.86 2.20 -20.22
N GLN A 105 -1.24 1.02 -20.70
CA GLN A 105 -1.36 0.70 -22.12
C GLN A 105 -2.80 0.30 -22.47
N LEU A 106 -3.20 0.51 -23.73
CA LEU A 106 -4.51 0.08 -24.19
C LEU A 106 -4.67 -1.44 -24.10
N GLY A 107 -5.82 -1.87 -23.61
CA GLY A 107 -6.14 -3.29 -23.37
C GLY A 107 -5.66 -3.83 -22.03
N GLU A 108 -4.93 -3.04 -21.24
CA GLU A 108 -4.73 -3.32 -19.80
C GLU A 108 -6.01 -3.00 -19.02
N VAL A 109 -6.23 -3.72 -17.92
CA VAL A 109 -7.29 -3.39 -16.96
C VAL A 109 -6.69 -2.58 -15.81
N ILE A 110 -7.19 -1.36 -15.63
CA ILE A 110 -6.78 -0.41 -14.60
C ILE A 110 -7.84 -0.35 -13.50
N PHE A 111 -7.41 -0.40 -12.26
CA PHE A 111 -8.29 -0.37 -11.10
C PHE A 111 -7.84 0.60 -10.02
N ASP A 112 -8.79 1.38 -9.52
CA ASP A 112 -8.64 2.15 -8.28
C ASP A 112 -9.66 1.66 -7.24
N PRO A 113 -9.24 0.89 -6.21
CA PRO A 113 -10.14 0.38 -5.17
C PRO A 113 -10.65 1.44 -4.18
N ALA A 114 -10.15 2.68 -4.25
CA ALA A 114 -10.54 3.78 -3.39
C ALA A 114 -10.56 5.08 -4.21
N CYS A 115 -11.41 5.10 -5.24
CA CYS A 115 -11.26 6.07 -6.33
C CYS A 115 -11.67 7.51 -5.97
N GLY A 116 -12.40 7.72 -4.87
CA GLY A 116 -12.87 9.04 -4.47
C GLY A 116 -13.68 9.67 -5.60
N THR A 117 -13.22 10.82 -6.08
CA THR A 117 -13.84 11.59 -7.17
C THR A 117 -13.32 11.20 -8.56
N GLY A 118 -12.51 10.14 -8.66
CA GLY A 118 -12.03 9.57 -9.91
C GLY A 118 -10.73 10.15 -10.45
N GLY A 119 -9.94 10.83 -9.63
CA GLY A 119 -8.74 11.55 -10.09
C GLY A 119 -7.76 10.68 -10.90
N PHE A 120 -7.42 9.49 -10.39
CA PHE A 120 -6.57 8.53 -11.13
C PHE A 120 -7.26 7.99 -12.38
N LEU A 121 -8.55 7.66 -12.30
CA LEU A 121 -9.31 7.09 -13.43
C LEU A 121 -9.39 8.06 -14.61
N VAL A 122 -9.61 9.36 -14.32
CA VAL A 122 -9.63 10.43 -15.32
C VAL A 122 -8.25 10.64 -15.93
N GLU A 123 -7.17 10.74 -15.14
CA GLU A 123 -5.82 10.94 -15.70
C GLU A 123 -5.38 9.74 -16.55
N VAL A 124 -5.72 8.51 -16.14
CA VAL A 124 -5.47 7.30 -16.96
C VAL A 124 -6.26 7.37 -18.27
N TYR A 125 -7.52 7.78 -18.23
CA TYR A 125 -8.34 7.96 -19.43
C TYR A 125 -7.71 8.97 -20.38
N GLU A 126 -7.32 10.15 -19.90
CA GLU A 126 -6.66 11.17 -20.72
C GLU A 126 -5.31 10.71 -21.28
N TYR A 127 -4.54 9.97 -20.49
CA TYR A 127 -3.26 9.39 -20.90
C TYR A 127 -3.43 8.39 -22.05
N LEU A 128 -4.43 7.52 -21.94
CA LEU A 128 -4.73 6.49 -22.95
C LEU A 128 -5.46 7.05 -24.17
N GLN A 129 -6.35 8.03 -24.00
CA GLN A 129 -7.09 8.68 -25.09
C GLN A 129 -6.14 9.29 -26.13
N LYS A 130 -5.01 9.86 -25.69
CA LYS A 130 -3.96 10.39 -26.60
C LYS A 130 -3.34 9.32 -27.50
N GLN A 131 -3.47 8.06 -27.13
CA GLN A 131 -2.93 6.90 -27.87
C GLN A 131 -4.02 6.15 -28.65
N CYS A 132 -5.30 6.53 -28.49
CA CYS A 132 -6.44 5.81 -29.07
C CYS A 132 -6.76 6.26 -30.49
N SER A 133 -7.13 5.28 -31.31
CA SER A 133 -7.92 5.51 -32.52
C SER A 133 -9.42 5.33 -32.24
N ALA A 134 -10.28 5.71 -33.19
CA ALA A 134 -11.73 5.53 -33.05
C ALA A 134 -12.16 4.07 -32.83
N SER A 135 -11.37 3.08 -33.29
CA SER A 135 -11.66 1.66 -33.07
C SER A 135 -11.30 1.14 -31.67
N ASP A 136 -10.53 1.92 -30.90
CA ASP A 136 -10.07 1.52 -29.56
C ASP A 136 -11.01 2.02 -28.45
N TRP A 137 -12.06 2.76 -28.81
CA TRP A 137 -12.94 3.46 -27.89
C TRP A 137 -13.66 2.55 -26.91
N GLU A 138 -14.19 1.43 -27.40
CA GLU A 138 -14.83 0.42 -26.57
C GLU A 138 -13.83 -0.27 -25.63
N ILE A 139 -12.58 -0.45 -26.07
CA ILE A 139 -11.52 -1.04 -25.24
C ILE A 139 -11.17 -0.09 -24.09
N LEU A 140 -10.96 1.20 -24.40
CA LEU A 140 -10.62 2.21 -23.40
C LEU A 140 -11.67 2.30 -22.28
N GLN A 141 -12.95 2.41 -22.66
CA GLN A 141 -14.02 2.58 -21.68
C GLN A 141 -14.17 1.36 -20.76
N ASN A 142 -13.98 0.16 -21.29
CA ASN A 142 -14.09 -1.09 -20.55
C ASN A 142 -12.83 -1.43 -19.72
N SER A 143 -11.70 -0.76 -19.99
CA SER A 143 -10.42 -1.00 -19.32
C SER A 143 -10.31 -0.35 -17.94
N ILE A 144 -11.17 0.61 -17.59
CA ILE A 144 -11.02 1.45 -16.40
C ILE A 144 -12.15 1.16 -15.43
N ILE A 145 -11.80 0.59 -14.27
CA ILE A 145 -12.75 0.22 -13.21
C ILE A 145 -12.38 0.88 -11.88
N GLY A 146 -13.37 1.10 -11.01
CA GLY A 146 -13.14 1.75 -9.72
C GLY A 146 -14.09 1.28 -8.63
N ALA A 147 -13.80 1.66 -7.39
CA ALA A 147 -14.70 1.42 -6.26
C ALA A 147 -14.67 2.60 -5.28
N GLU A 148 -15.84 2.97 -4.78
CA GLU A 148 -16.01 4.05 -3.80
C GLU A 148 -17.13 3.69 -2.83
N ALA A 149 -16.86 3.83 -1.53
CA ALA A 149 -17.78 3.46 -0.47
C ALA A 149 -18.73 4.59 -0.07
N LYS A 150 -18.29 5.84 -0.22
CA LYS A 150 -19.03 7.01 0.26
C LYS A 150 -20.00 7.53 -0.81
N PRO A 151 -21.26 7.81 -0.45
CA PRO A 151 -22.28 8.18 -1.44
C PRO A 151 -21.91 9.41 -2.27
N LEU A 152 -21.47 10.50 -1.63
CA LEU A 152 -21.16 11.74 -2.35
C LEU A 152 -19.96 11.57 -3.30
N PRO A 153 -18.77 11.12 -2.85
CA PRO A 153 -17.66 10.83 -3.76
C PRO A 153 -18.02 9.87 -4.90
N TYR A 154 -18.80 8.82 -4.63
CA TYR A 154 -19.30 7.89 -5.65
C TYR A 154 -20.10 8.61 -6.75
N LEU A 155 -21.02 9.53 -6.37
CA LEU A 155 -21.75 10.33 -7.34
C LEU A 155 -20.83 11.26 -8.13
N LEU A 156 -19.83 11.84 -7.46
CA LEU A 156 -18.89 12.75 -8.09
C LEU A 156 -18.00 12.04 -9.13
N VAL A 157 -17.47 10.85 -8.84
CA VAL A 157 -16.69 10.09 -9.83
C VAL A 157 -17.53 9.67 -11.03
N GLN A 158 -18.77 9.25 -10.82
CA GLN A 158 -19.67 8.89 -11.92
C GLN A 158 -19.90 10.08 -12.85
N MET A 159 -20.22 11.25 -12.30
CA MET A 159 -20.39 12.47 -13.09
C MET A 159 -19.08 12.93 -13.73
N ASN A 160 -17.96 12.85 -13.01
CA ASN A 160 -16.66 13.25 -13.53
C ASN A 160 -16.29 12.42 -14.78
N LEU A 161 -16.42 11.09 -14.71
CA LEU A 161 -16.15 10.21 -15.84
C LEU A 161 -17.11 10.44 -17.01
N LEU A 162 -18.41 10.66 -16.73
CA LEU A 162 -19.39 11.00 -17.78
C LEU A 162 -19.05 12.30 -18.51
N LEU A 163 -18.54 13.32 -17.80
CA LEU A 163 -18.13 14.60 -18.39
C LEU A 163 -16.86 14.44 -19.24
N HIS A 164 -15.96 13.55 -18.86
CA HIS A 164 -14.76 13.21 -19.65
C HIS A 164 -15.05 12.25 -20.82
N GLY A 165 -16.32 11.86 -21.04
CA GLY A 165 -16.73 11.11 -22.23
C GLY A 165 -16.91 9.60 -22.04
N PHE A 166 -16.94 9.10 -20.80
CA PHE A 166 -17.39 7.74 -20.55
C PHE A 166 -18.90 7.61 -20.81
N GLU A 167 -19.30 6.49 -21.41
CA GLU A 167 -20.70 6.13 -21.59
C GLU A 167 -21.23 5.39 -20.37
N TYR A 168 -20.46 4.44 -19.84
CA TYR A 168 -20.83 3.66 -18.66
C TYR A 168 -19.63 3.43 -17.75
N PRO A 169 -19.37 4.31 -16.77
CA PRO A 169 -18.29 4.10 -15.82
C PRO A 169 -18.61 2.90 -14.90
N ASP A 170 -17.66 1.97 -14.82
CA ASP A 170 -17.77 0.77 -13.97
C ASP A 170 -17.18 1.05 -12.58
N ILE A 171 -17.99 1.76 -11.78
CA ILE A 171 -17.67 2.11 -10.39
C ILE A 171 -18.55 1.27 -9.45
N ASP A 172 -17.89 0.44 -8.64
CA ASP A 172 -18.52 -0.34 -7.58
C ASP A 172 -18.85 0.56 -6.38
N TYR A 173 -20.13 0.64 -6.01
CA TYR A 173 -20.57 1.39 -4.84
C TYR A 173 -20.55 0.51 -3.60
N GLY A 174 -19.55 0.70 -2.73
CA GLY A 174 -19.44 -0.03 -1.47
C GLY A 174 -18.00 -0.15 -0.95
N ASN A 175 -17.85 -0.76 0.22
CA ASN A 175 -16.53 -1.01 0.81
C ASN A 175 -15.79 -2.08 -0.01
N SER A 176 -14.63 -1.72 -0.59
CA SER A 176 -13.78 -2.62 -1.38
C SER A 176 -13.22 -3.81 -0.59
N LEU A 177 -13.19 -3.70 0.74
CA LEU A 177 -12.69 -4.75 1.65
C LEU A 177 -13.78 -5.77 2.05
N ARG A 178 -15.00 -5.64 1.53
CA ARG A 178 -16.15 -6.47 1.93
C ARG A 178 -16.11 -7.91 1.45
N PHE A 179 -15.28 -8.22 0.45
CA PHE A 179 -15.17 -9.55 -0.11
C PHE A 179 -14.01 -10.33 0.51
N PRO A 180 -14.20 -11.62 0.85
CA PRO A 180 -13.10 -12.49 1.28
C PRO A 180 -11.98 -12.55 0.24
N LEU A 181 -10.74 -12.27 0.64
CA LEU A 181 -9.57 -12.37 -0.26
C LEU A 181 -9.35 -13.79 -0.81
N SER A 182 -9.90 -14.80 -0.13
CA SER A 182 -9.88 -16.20 -0.56
C SER A 182 -10.81 -16.46 -1.76
N GLU A 183 -11.87 -15.68 -1.92
CA GLU A 183 -12.85 -15.80 -3.02
C GLU A 183 -12.39 -15.06 -4.28
N LEU A 184 -11.52 -14.06 -4.15
CA LEU A 184 -10.94 -13.35 -5.29
C LEU A 184 -10.01 -14.29 -6.08
N GLY A 185 -10.35 -14.49 -7.36
CA GLY A 185 -9.66 -15.39 -8.28
C GLY A 185 -8.91 -14.66 -9.39
N ILE A 186 -8.49 -15.42 -10.42
CA ILE A 186 -7.78 -14.89 -11.59
C ILE A 186 -8.61 -13.86 -12.37
N ARG A 187 -9.94 -14.01 -12.38
CA ARG A 187 -10.86 -13.11 -13.09
C ARG A 187 -10.96 -11.72 -12.44
N ASP A 188 -10.68 -11.65 -11.15
CA ASP A 188 -10.69 -10.42 -10.37
C ASP A 188 -9.35 -9.67 -10.47
N GLN A 189 -8.36 -10.24 -11.15
CA GLN A 189 -7.03 -9.67 -11.26
C GLN A 189 -6.93 -8.64 -12.38
N VAL A 190 -6.18 -7.58 -12.09
CA VAL A 190 -6.01 -6.40 -12.94
C VAL A 190 -4.54 -6.17 -13.27
N ASP A 191 -4.27 -5.44 -14.33
CA ASP A 191 -2.91 -5.16 -14.82
C ASP A 191 -2.26 -4.02 -14.05
N VAL A 192 -3.03 -2.96 -13.81
CA VAL A 192 -2.52 -1.72 -13.19
C VAL A 192 -3.42 -1.33 -12.03
N ILE A 193 -2.81 -1.06 -10.88
CA ILE A 193 -3.49 -0.40 -9.77
C ILE A 193 -2.85 0.95 -9.51
N LEU A 194 -3.67 2.00 -9.50
CA LEU A 194 -3.27 3.38 -9.21
C LEU A 194 -4.26 3.90 -8.18
N THR A 195 -3.79 4.16 -6.95
CA THR A 195 -4.72 4.46 -5.86
C THR A 195 -4.08 5.20 -4.70
N ASN A 196 -4.92 5.94 -3.98
CA ASN A 196 -4.61 6.59 -2.72
C ASN A 196 -5.62 6.13 -1.66
N PRO A 197 -5.39 4.98 -1.01
CA PRO A 197 -6.30 4.45 0.00
C PRO A 197 -6.38 5.37 1.23
N PRO A 198 -7.41 5.21 2.07
CA PRO A 198 -7.50 5.94 3.33
C PRO A 198 -6.24 5.78 4.20
N PHE A 199 -5.66 6.89 4.66
CA PHE A 199 -4.42 6.89 5.47
C PHE A 199 -4.59 6.39 6.91
N GLY A 200 -5.81 6.32 7.39
CA GLY A 200 -6.12 5.88 8.74
C GLY A 200 -7.55 5.36 8.82
N GLY A 201 -7.94 4.93 10.01
CA GLY A 201 -9.21 4.27 10.26
C GLY A 201 -9.03 2.81 10.65
N GLU A 202 -10.07 2.28 11.28
CA GLU A 202 -10.18 0.89 11.64
C GLU A 202 -11.42 0.28 10.99
N GLU A 203 -11.27 -0.92 10.44
CA GLU A 203 -12.40 -1.70 9.92
C GLU A 203 -13.02 -2.60 10.99
N GLU A 204 -14.32 -2.82 10.86
CA GLU A 204 -15.08 -3.69 11.75
C GLU A 204 -14.59 -5.15 11.70
N ASP A 205 -14.76 -5.90 12.80
CA ASP A 205 -14.29 -7.28 12.92
C ASP A 205 -14.81 -8.20 11.79
N ARG A 206 -16.01 -7.92 11.26
CA ARG A 206 -16.58 -8.64 10.11
C ARG A 206 -15.74 -8.46 8.84
N ILE A 207 -15.25 -7.26 8.57
CA ILE A 207 -14.39 -6.97 7.41
C ILE A 207 -13.03 -7.64 7.61
N GLN A 208 -12.48 -7.62 8.81
CA GLN A 208 -11.19 -8.25 9.09
C GLN A 208 -11.20 -9.77 8.86
N ASN A 209 -12.36 -10.44 8.98
CA ASN A 209 -12.50 -11.88 8.71
C ASN A 209 -12.35 -12.25 7.22
N ASN A 210 -12.35 -11.25 6.33
CA ASN A 210 -12.11 -11.44 4.90
C ASN A 210 -10.61 -11.65 4.58
N PHE A 211 -9.73 -11.45 5.57
CA PHE A 211 -8.28 -11.48 5.41
C PHE A 211 -7.65 -12.73 6.06
N PRO A 212 -6.45 -13.15 5.62
CA PRO A 212 -5.75 -14.29 6.20
C PRO A 212 -5.56 -14.15 7.72
N PRO A 213 -5.77 -15.22 8.53
CA PRO A 213 -5.67 -15.15 9.99
C PRO A 213 -4.30 -14.67 10.51
N ASP A 214 -3.24 -14.95 9.77
CA ASP A 214 -1.85 -14.60 10.09
C ASP A 214 -1.49 -13.15 9.72
N ARG A 215 -2.37 -12.44 8.99
CA ARG A 215 -2.22 -11.05 8.55
C ARG A 215 -3.48 -10.21 8.78
N LYS A 216 -4.30 -10.62 9.76
CA LYS A 216 -5.52 -9.92 10.16
C LYS A 216 -5.16 -8.68 10.99
N THR A 217 -5.65 -7.52 10.57
CA THR A 217 -5.44 -6.23 11.26
C THR A 217 -6.70 -5.37 11.16
N LYS A 218 -6.85 -4.39 12.05
CA LYS A 218 -7.93 -3.38 11.97
C LYS A 218 -7.58 -2.25 11.03
N GLU A 219 -6.29 -1.97 10.83
CA GLU A 219 -5.82 -0.80 10.11
C GLU A 219 -6.23 -0.81 8.63
N THR A 220 -7.11 0.12 8.24
CA THR A 220 -7.66 0.20 6.88
C THR A 220 -6.56 0.24 5.81
N ALA A 221 -5.50 1.02 6.00
CA ALA A 221 -4.38 1.12 5.05
C ALA A 221 -3.70 -0.23 4.77
N LEU A 222 -3.50 -1.05 5.81
CA LEU A 222 -2.87 -2.37 5.68
C LEU A 222 -3.81 -3.39 5.03
N LEU A 223 -5.12 -3.27 5.26
CA LEU A 223 -6.13 -4.10 4.58
C LEU A 223 -6.20 -3.75 3.08
N PHE A 224 -6.14 -2.47 2.71
CA PHE A 224 -6.02 -2.06 1.31
C PHE A 224 -4.73 -2.57 0.65
N LEU A 225 -3.58 -2.53 1.35
CA LEU A 225 -2.34 -3.11 0.81
C LEU A 225 -2.53 -4.60 0.46
N GLN A 226 -3.15 -5.38 1.34
CA GLN A 226 -3.46 -6.79 1.07
C GLN A 226 -4.44 -6.98 -0.09
N LEU A 227 -5.49 -6.14 -0.20
CA LEU A 227 -6.41 -6.16 -1.34
C LEU A 227 -5.68 -5.90 -2.65
N ILE A 228 -4.83 -4.87 -2.69
CA ILE A 228 -4.05 -4.48 -3.88
C ILE A 228 -3.13 -5.63 -4.30
N MET A 229 -2.37 -6.19 -3.35
CA MET A 229 -1.52 -7.36 -3.60
C MET A 229 -2.33 -8.54 -4.16
N LYS A 230 -3.51 -8.81 -3.63
CA LYS A 230 -4.38 -9.90 -4.11
C LYS A 230 -4.95 -9.65 -5.51
N ARG A 231 -5.29 -8.40 -5.82
CA ARG A 231 -5.91 -7.96 -7.09
C ARG A 231 -4.90 -7.80 -8.22
N LEU A 232 -3.60 -7.67 -7.94
CA LEU A 232 -2.61 -7.61 -9.01
C LEU A 232 -2.49 -8.95 -9.76
N ARG A 233 -2.48 -8.87 -11.09
CA ARG A 233 -2.24 -10.01 -11.98
C ARG A 233 -0.87 -10.59 -11.74
N LYS A 234 -0.82 -11.90 -11.52
CA LYS A 234 0.43 -12.67 -11.42
C LYS A 234 0.74 -13.30 -12.76
N ILE A 235 2.02 -13.33 -13.12
CA ILE A 235 2.47 -14.10 -14.30
C ILE A 235 2.18 -15.58 -14.02
N PRO A 236 1.41 -16.27 -14.89
CA PRO A 236 1.18 -17.70 -14.75
C PRO A 236 2.50 -18.48 -14.79
N SER A 237 2.63 -19.50 -13.95
CA SER A 237 3.76 -20.43 -13.97
C SER A 237 3.27 -21.85 -14.22
N PRO A 238 3.60 -22.48 -15.37
CA PRO A 238 4.43 -21.96 -16.46
C PRO A 238 3.74 -20.85 -17.29
N PRO A 239 4.50 -19.98 -17.99
CA PRO A 239 3.95 -18.97 -18.90
C PRO A 239 2.99 -19.56 -19.92
N ILE A 240 1.92 -18.83 -20.24
CA ILE A 240 0.88 -19.34 -21.14
C ILE A 240 1.26 -19.06 -22.58
N ASN A 241 1.28 -20.11 -23.41
CA ASN A 241 1.44 -19.97 -24.85
C ASN A 241 0.28 -19.17 -25.44
N LYS A 242 0.59 -18.13 -26.23
CA LYS A 242 -0.38 -17.31 -26.96
C LYS A 242 -1.41 -18.22 -27.66
N GLY A 243 -2.69 -18.10 -27.30
CA GLY A 243 -3.81 -18.84 -27.91
C GLY A 243 -4.54 -19.89 -27.04
N LYS A 244 -4.12 -20.14 -25.79
CA LYS A 244 -4.76 -21.16 -24.90
C LYS A 244 -5.77 -20.64 -23.88
N ILE A 245 -5.96 -19.32 -23.76
CA ILE A 245 -6.92 -18.73 -22.82
C ILE A 245 -8.10 -18.18 -23.63
N PRO A 246 -9.35 -18.49 -23.26
CA PRO A 246 -10.49 -17.78 -23.82
C PRO A 246 -10.32 -16.29 -23.49
N PRO A 247 -10.47 -15.38 -24.48
CA PRO A 247 -10.36 -13.95 -24.22
C PRO A 247 -11.32 -13.58 -23.08
N ASN A 248 -10.81 -12.92 -22.04
CA ASN A 248 -11.71 -12.16 -21.19
C ASN A 248 -12.18 -10.98 -22.08
N PRO A 249 -13.50 -10.71 -22.18
CA PRO A 249 -14.01 -9.61 -22.99
C PRO A 249 -13.37 -8.25 -22.65
N LEU A 250 -12.82 -8.10 -21.44
CA LEU A 250 -12.10 -6.90 -20.97
C LEU A 250 -10.57 -6.95 -21.18
N ASN A 251 -10.00 -8.04 -21.69
CA ASN A 251 -8.56 -8.30 -21.62
C ASN A 251 -8.02 -8.88 -22.93
N LYS A 252 -7.51 -8.01 -23.80
CA LYS A 252 -6.75 -8.38 -25.01
C LYS A 252 -5.22 -8.36 -24.77
N GLY A 253 -4.78 -8.06 -23.54
CA GLY A 253 -3.37 -7.96 -23.16
C GLY A 253 -2.63 -9.31 -23.11
N ASP A 254 -1.29 -9.25 -23.11
CA ASP A 254 -0.43 -10.43 -22.96
C ASP A 254 -0.42 -10.88 -21.49
N PHE A 255 -0.96 -12.06 -21.21
CA PHE A 255 -1.03 -12.65 -19.87
C PHE A 255 0.35 -12.98 -19.25
N ASN A 256 1.43 -12.76 -20.00
CA ASN A 256 2.81 -12.91 -19.52
C ASN A 256 3.42 -11.60 -19.00
N VAL A 257 2.64 -10.52 -18.88
CA VAL A 257 3.07 -9.25 -18.28
C VAL A 257 2.73 -9.24 -16.79
N ALA A 258 3.68 -8.79 -15.97
CA ALA A 258 3.47 -8.63 -14.54
C ALA A 258 2.48 -7.48 -14.28
N GLY A 259 1.49 -7.73 -13.43
CA GLY A 259 0.68 -6.65 -12.86
C GLY A 259 1.54 -5.73 -12.00
N ARG A 260 1.21 -4.44 -12.00
CA ARG A 260 1.97 -3.39 -11.30
C ARG A 260 1.05 -2.43 -10.57
N ALA A 261 1.50 -1.92 -9.43
CA ALA A 261 0.78 -0.95 -8.63
C ALA A 261 1.63 0.28 -8.31
N GLY A 262 1.00 1.46 -8.36
CA GLY A 262 1.48 2.68 -7.74
C GLY A 262 0.49 3.08 -6.64
N VAL A 263 0.94 3.14 -5.39
CA VAL A 263 0.05 3.34 -4.24
C VAL A 263 0.59 4.39 -3.29
N VAL A 264 -0.25 5.35 -2.92
CA VAL A 264 0.07 6.33 -1.87
C VAL A 264 -0.22 5.74 -0.50
N PHE A 265 0.76 5.77 0.40
CA PHE A 265 0.59 5.34 1.79
C PHE A 265 1.22 6.30 2.80
N PRO A 266 0.68 6.37 4.03
CA PRO A 266 1.31 7.14 5.10
C PRO A 266 2.60 6.45 5.58
N ASN A 267 3.48 7.21 6.23
CA ASN A 267 4.75 6.69 6.76
C ASN A 267 4.58 5.48 7.71
N GLY A 268 3.42 5.37 8.39
CA GLY A 268 3.08 4.24 9.27
C GLY A 268 3.18 2.86 8.61
N VAL A 269 2.86 2.76 7.31
CA VAL A 269 3.01 1.51 6.56
C VAL A 269 4.48 1.11 6.40
N LEU A 270 5.41 2.07 6.39
CA LEU A 270 6.84 1.79 6.25
C LEU A 270 7.47 1.30 7.56
N PHE A 271 7.18 1.94 8.70
CA PHE A 271 7.82 1.62 9.98
C PHE A 271 7.01 0.71 10.91
N GLY A 272 5.71 0.48 10.62
CA GLY A 272 4.84 -0.32 11.49
C GLY A 272 5.38 -1.73 11.77
N ASP A 273 5.08 -2.24 12.95
CA ASP A 273 5.55 -3.53 13.48
C ASP A 273 4.41 -4.59 13.51
N GLY A 274 4.65 -5.73 14.16
CA GLY A 274 3.63 -6.77 14.34
C GLY A 274 3.02 -7.28 13.03
N MET A 275 1.71 -7.04 12.84
CA MET A 275 1.01 -7.44 11.61
C MET A 275 1.50 -6.68 10.38
N CYS A 276 1.90 -5.42 10.52
CA CYS A 276 2.48 -4.63 9.43
C CYS A 276 3.77 -5.28 8.92
N THR A 277 4.62 -5.78 9.82
CA THR A 277 5.82 -6.56 9.45
C THR A 277 5.48 -7.79 8.63
N LYS A 278 4.47 -8.57 9.03
CA LYS A 278 4.05 -9.78 8.29
C LYS A 278 3.48 -9.47 6.90
N ILE A 279 2.75 -8.37 6.77
CA ILE A 279 2.21 -7.92 5.47
C ILE A 279 3.35 -7.43 4.57
N LYS A 280 4.32 -6.68 5.12
CA LYS A 280 5.54 -6.28 4.38
C LYS A 280 6.39 -7.48 3.99
N GLU A 281 6.50 -8.50 4.85
CA GLU A 281 7.18 -9.74 4.49
C GLU A 281 6.52 -10.43 3.29
N ASP A 282 5.19 -10.49 3.26
CA ASP A 282 4.44 -11.02 2.11
C ASP A 282 4.66 -10.19 0.84
N LEU A 283 4.62 -8.86 0.97
CA LEU A 283 4.91 -7.93 -0.12
C LEU A 283 6.31 -8.17 -0.68
N LEU A 284 7.35 -8.12 0.15
CA LEU A 284 8.74 -8.22 -0.30
C LEU A 284 9.10 -9.63 -0.79
N SER A 285 8.42 -10.67 -0.31
CA SER A 285 8.68 -12.05 -0.71
C SER A 285 7.96 -12.46 -2.00
N ASN A 286 6.82 -11.85 -2.31
CA ASN A 286 5.98 -12.24 -3.45
C ASN A 286 5.89 -11.17 -4.55
N PHE A 287 6.36 -9.96 -4.29
CA PHE A 287 6.32 -8.82 -5.22
C PHE A 287 7.69 -8.14 -5.26
N ASN A 288 7.90 -7.39 -6.33
CA ASN A 288 9.09 -6.59 -6.55
C ASN A 288 8.77 -5.14 -6.18
N LEU A 289 8.94 -4.77 -4.91
CA LEU A 289 8.88 -3.38 -4.47
C LEU A 289 10.16 -2.68 -4.91
N HIS A 290 10.13 -2.16 -6.14
CA HIS A 290 11.32 -1.63 -6.79
C HIS A 290 11.57 -0.16 -6.48
N THR A 291 10.55 0.61 -6.10
CA THR A 291 10.70 2.04 -5.81
C THR A 291 9.79 2.53 -4.67
N ILE A 292 10.34 3.36 -3.79
CA ILE A 292 9.59 4.16 -2.81
C ILE A 292 9.96 5.63 -3.02
N ILE A 293 8.97 6.47 -3.29
CA ILE A 293 9.16 7.92 -3.34
C ILE A 293 8.66 8.52 -2.03
N ARG A 294 9.54 9.26 -1.35
CA ARG A 294 9.19 10.00 -0.13
C ARG A 294 8.72 11.39 -0.51
N LEU A 295 7.49 11.74 -0.12
CA LEU A 295 6.91 13.05 -0.38
C LEU A 295 7.15 13.98 0.82
N PRO A 296 7.48 15.27 0.59
CA PRO A 296 7.65 16.24 1.66
C PRO A 296 6.38 16.47 2.45
N ASN A 297 6.57 17.07 3.63
CA ASN A 297 5.46 17.48 4.47
C ASN A 297 4.57 18.50 3.77
N GLY A 298 3.26 18.33 3.95
CA GLY A 298 2.26 19.26 3.48
C GLY A 298 1.75 19.03 2.05
N VAL A 299 2.23 18.02 1.33
CA VAL A 299 1.72 17.68 -0.02
C VAL A 299 0.20 17.47 -0.03
N PHE A 300 -0.35 16.90 1.05
CA PHE A 300 -1.78 16.66 1.23
C PHE A 300 -2.46 17.71 2.14
N THR A 301 -1.88 18.90 2.33
CA THR A 301 -2.52 19.99 3.08
C THR A 301 -3.70 20.59 2.29
N PRO A 302 -4.82 20.96 2.95
CA PRO A 302 -5.07 21.00 4.40
C PRO A 302 -5.53 19.69 5.04
N TYR A 303 -5.69 18.60 4.28
CA TYR A 303 -6.26 17.34 4.78
C TYR A 303 -5.36 16.66 5.81
N THR A 304 -4.06 16.62 5.55
CA THR A 304 -3.10 16.05 6.48
C THR A 304 -1.71 16.65 6.32
N SER A 305 -1.01 16.73 7.44
CA SER A 305 0.42 17.01 7.52
C SER A 305 1.26 15.73 7.65
N ILE A 306 0.63 14.54 7.65
CA ILE A 306 1.31 13.26 7.77
C ILE A 306 2.27 13.08 6.59
N PRO A 307 3.54 12.70 6.84
CA PRO A 307 4.47 12.32 5.77
C PRO A 307 3.92 11.13 4.98
N THR A 308 3.96 11.24 3.66
CA THR A 308 3.39 10.26 2.74
C THR A 308 4.44 9.75 1.79
N ASN A 309 4.22 8.55 1.27
CA ASN A 309 5.13 7.89 0.36
C ASN A 309 4.33 7.28 -0.79
N ILE A 310 4.96 7.16 -1.95
CA ILE A 310 4.41 6.43 -3.10
C ILE A 310 5.21 5.14 -3.25
N LEU A 311 4.55 4.00 -3.14
CA LEU A 311 5.14 2.68 -3.33
C LEU A 311 4.83 2.20 -4.74
N PHE A 312 5.87 1.73 -5.44
CA PHE A 312 5.73 1.11 -6.74
C PHE A 312 6.24 -0.32 -6.70
N PHE A 313 5.36 -1.27 -7.00
CA PHE A 313 5.67 -2.69 -6.97
C PHE A 313 4.95 -3.48 -8.06
N ASP A 314 5.54 -4.60 -8.45
CA ASP A 314 5.01 -5.48 -9.49
C ASP A 314 5.06 -6.97 -9.08
N THR A 315 4.44 -7.84 -9.89
CA THR A 315 4.38 -9.30 -9.65
C THR A 315 5.46 -10.11 -10.37
N SER A 316 6.51 -9.46 -10.90
CA SER A 316 7.51 -10.12 -11.74
C SER A 316 8.45 -11.05 -10.97
N LYS A 317 8.86 -10.65 -9.76
CA LYS A 317 9.79 -11.39 -8.90
C LYS A 317 9.70 -10.94 -7.43
N PRO A 318 10.29 -11.67 -6.48
CA PRO A 318 10.52 -11.17 -5.12
C PRO A 318 11.43 -9.94 -5.11
N THR A 319 11.28 -9.10 -4.09
CA THR A 319 12.09 -7.88 -3.93
C THR A 319 13.54 -8.24 -3.64
N GLU A 320 14.45 -7.63 -4.39
CA GLU A 320 15.89 -7.76 -4.14
C GLU A 320 16.53 -6.43 -3.74
N LYS A 321 16.18 -5.36 -4.46
CA LYS A 321 16.66 -4.00 -4.23
C LYS A 321 15.47 -3.04 -4.26
N ILE A 322 15.51 -2.03 -3.40
CA ILE A 322 14.51 -0.98 -3.33
C ILE A 322 15.20 0.34 -3.59
N TRP A 323 14.78 1.06 -4.62
CA TRP A 323 15.22 2.43 -4.83
C TRP A 323 14.36 3.38 -4.01
N PHE A 324 15.00 4.29 -3.30
CA PHE A 324 14.34 5.40 -2.65
C PHE A 324 14.62 6.68 -3.43
N TYR A 325 13.62 7.54 -3.53
CA TYR A 325 13.77 8.91 -4.02
C TYR A 325 13.08 9.86 -3.05
N GLU A 326 13.82 10.76 -2.44
CA GLU A 326 13.29 11.82 -1.59
C GLU A 326 13.05 13.07 -2.43
N LEU A 327 11.78 13.40 -2.68
CA LEU A 327 11.44 14.56 -3.51
C LEU A 327 11.88 15.84 -2.78
N PRO A 328 12.78 16.67 -3.36
CA PRO A 328 13.23 17.88 -2.71
C PRO A 328 12.11 18.91 -2.55
N LEU A 329 12.23 19.77 -1.55
CA LEU A 329 11.42 20.97 -1.44
C LEU A 329 12.04 22.10 -2.27
N PRO A 330 11.23 23.00 -2.86
CA PRO A 330 11.74 24.23 -3.47
C PRO A 330 12.57 25.05 -2.49
N GLU A 331 13.57 25.75 -3.01
CA GLU A 331 14.47 26.57 -2.21
C GLU A 331 13.70 27.55 -1.30
N GLY A 332 14.09 27.57 -0.02
CA GLY A 332 13.45 28.42 1.00
C GLY A 332 12.10 27.91 1.55
N ARG A 333 11.61 26.74 1.12
CA ARG A 333 10.38 26.13 1.67
C ARG A 333 10.71 25.03 2.69
N LYS A 334 9.96 24.98 3.79
CA LYS A 334 10.03 23.89 4.80
C LYS A 334 8.93 22.83 4.61
N ASN A 335 7.84 23.19 3.95
CA ASN A 335 6.67 22.35 3.70
C ASN A 335 5.79 22.99 2.63
N TYR A 336 4.93 22.19 2.00
CA TYR A 336 3.85 22.70 1.17
C TYR A 336 2.69 23.22 2.03
N THR A 337 1.90 24.11 1.45
CA THR A 337 0.70 24.67 2.09
C THR A 337 -0.44 24.74 1.07
N LYS A 338 -1.66 25.02 1.54
CA LYS A 338 -2.81 25.22 0.65
C LYS A 338 -2.57 26.31 -0.42
N THR A 339 -1.85 27.38 -0.07
CA THR A 339 -1.56 28.50 -0.98
C THR A 339 -0.32 28.30 -1.83
N LYS A 340 0.56 27.37 -1.46
CA LYS A 340 1.76 26.97 -2.19
C LYS A 340 1.81 25.44 -2.26
N PRO A 341 0.93 24.81 -3.05
CA PRO A 341 0.88 23.37 -3.20
C PRO A 341 2.09 22.87 -3.99
N LEU A 342 2.25 21.54 -4.01
CA LEU A 342 3.15 20.86 -4.94
C LEU A 342 2.71 21.12 -6.38
N GLU A 343 3.66 21.37 -7.28
CA GLU A 343 3.48 21.52 -8.72
C GLU A 343 4.07 20.30 -9.46
N TYR A 344 3.63 20.05 -10.70
CA TYR A 344 4.02 18.83 -11.43
C TYR A 344 5.48 18.88 -11.90
N GLU A 345 5.95 20.07 -12.25
CA GLU A 345 7.30 20.37 -12.69
C GLU A 345 8.35 19.96 -11.64
N GLU A 346 7.97 19.94 -10.36
CA GLU A 346 8.83 19.53 -9.25
C GLU A 346 9.19 18.02 -9.31
N PHE A 347 8.43 17.21 -10.05
CA PHE A 347 8.77 15.81 -10.32
C PHE A 347 9.76 15.65 -11.49
N GLY A 348 10.14 16.72 -12.19
CA GLY A 348 10.94 16.67 -13.43
C GLY A 348 12.23 15.87 -13.30
N ASP A 349 13.01 16.11 -12.24
CA ASP A 349 14.27 15.40 -11.98
C ASP A 349 14.02 13.91 -11.66
N CYS A 350 12.95 13.63 -10.91
CA CYS A 350 12.55 12.26 -10.58
C CYS A 350 12.14 11.46 -11.83
N LEU A 351 11.40 12.11 -12.74
CA LEU A 351 11.01 11.52 -14.03
C LEU A 351 12.22 11.20 -14.90
N GLN A 352 13.20 12.10 -14.99
CA GLN A 352 14.45 11.85 -15.74
C GLN A 352 15.28 10.72 -15.13
N TRP A 353 15.30 10.65 -13.80
CA TRP A 353 15.99 9.60 -13.05
C TRP A 353 15.31 8.23 -13.16
N TRP A 354 13.98 8.18 -13.35
CA TRP A 354 13.16 6.96 -13.23
C TRP A 354 13.66 5.77 -14.06
N ASP A 355 13.98 6.03 -15.33
CA ASP A 355 14.47 5.04 -16.29
C ASP A 355 16.02 4.94 -16.33
N ASN A 356 16.74 5.82 -15.62
CA ASN A 356 18.22 5.90 -15.57
C ASN A 356 18.73 5.98 -14.13
N ARG A 357 18.36 4.99 -13.31
CA ARG A 357 18.56 5.04 -11.85
C ARG A 357 20.04 5.02 -11.46
N VAL A 358 20.47 6.12 -10.87
CA VAL A 358 21.78 6.29 -10.25
C VAL A 358 21.61 6.90 -8.86
N GLU A 359 22.55 6.62 -7.95
CA GLU A 359 22.56 7.28 -6.65
C GLU A 359 22.96 8.75 -6.82
N ASN A 360 22.27 9.63 -6.09
CA ASN A 360 22.53 11.06 -6.06
C ASN A 360 22.10 11.63 -4.68
N ASP A 361 22.06 12.95 -4.53
CA ASP A 361 21.73 13.59 -3.26
C ASP A 361 20.29 13.30 -2.77
N PHE A 362 19.40 12.85 -3.65
CA PHE A 362 17.99 12.57 -3.37
C PHE A 362 17.61 11.10 -3.54
N ALA A 363 18.44 10.29 -4.20
CA ALA A 363 18.15 8.90 -4.53
C ALA A 363 19.24 7.94 -4.03
N TRP A 364 18.82 6.86 -3.39
CA TRP A 364 19.73 5.82 -2.90
C TRP A 364 19.11 4.42 -3.06
N CYS A 365 19.97 3.40 -3.13
CA CYS A 365 19.53 2.02 -3.31
C CYS A 365 19.69 1.22 -2.01
N TYR A 366 18.62 0.55 -1.58
CA TYR A 366 18.64 -0.39 -0.45
C TYR A 366 18.70 -1.84 -0.95
N ASP A 367 19.80 -2.55 -0.64
CA ASP A 367 19.99 -3.97 -0.97
C ASP A 367 19.26 -4.89 0.02
N PHE A 368 17.94 -5.00 -0.15
CA PHE A 368 17.09 -5.80 0.73
C PHE A 368 17.51 -7.28 0.78
N LYS A 369 17.87 -7.88 -0.36
CA LYS A 369 18.32 -9.28 -0.40
C LYS A 369 19.60 -9.47 0.41
N GLY A 370 20.58 -8.60 0.21
CA GLY A 370 21.83 -8.64 0.97
C GLY A 370 21.60 -8.47 2.48
N GLU A 371 20.72 -7.55 2.89
CA GLU A 371 20.37 -7.35 4.30
C GLU A 371 19.57 -8.53 4.88
N LYS A 372 18.68 -9.15 4.10
CA LYS A 372 17.96 -10.37 4.48
C LYS A 372 18.93 -11.54 4.74
N ASP A 373 19.89 -11.75 3.84
CA ASP A 373 20.90 -12.80 3.98
C ASP A 373 21.80 -12.57 5.21
N LYS A 374 22.17 -11.31 5.48
CA LYS A 374 22.91 -10.93 6.70
C LYS A 374 22.06 -11.19 7.94
N ALA A 375 20.82 -10.71 7.98
CA ALA A 375 19.92 -10.89 9.12
C ALA A 375 19.70 -12.37 9.43
N PHE A 376 19.53 -13.21 8.41
CA PHE A 376 19.43 -14.65 8.57
C PHE A 376 20.67 -15.24 9.24
N LYS A 377 21.87 -14.92 8.74
CA LYS A 377 23.15 -15.36 9.33
C LYS A 377 23.33 -14.91 10.78
N LEU A 378 22.99 -13.65 11.09
CA LEU A 378 23.08 -13.13 12.46
C LEU A 378 22.07 -13.82 13.39
N SER A 379 20.87 -14.12 12.89
CA SER A 379 19.82 -14.79 13.68
C SER A 379 20.13 -16.27 13.95
N GLN A 380 20.93 -16.93 13.10
CA GLN A 380 21.21 -18.37 13.18
C GLN A 380 21.80 -18.78 14.54
N SER A 381 22.72 -17.99 15.10
CA SER A 381 23.30 -18.31 16.41
C SER A 381 22.25 -18.32 17.54
N HIS A 382 21.26 -17.45 17.47
CA HIS A 382 20.15 -17.41 18.43
C HIS A 382 19.19 -18.59 18.22
N LEU A 383 18.88 -18.91 16.95
CA LEU A 383 18.04 -20.06 16.60
C LEU A 383 18.67 -21.39 17.03
N ASP A 384 20.00 -21.54 16.86
CA ASP A 384 20.73 -22.73 17.29
C ASP A 384 20.70 -22.90 18.81
N LYS A 385 20.88 -21.82 19.58
CA LYS A 385 20.76 -21.83 21.04
C LYS A 385 19.35 -22.19 21.51
N ALA A 386 18.32 -21.68 20.84
CA ALA A 386 16.93 -22.05 21.13
C ALA A 386 16.69 -23.54 20.88
N ARG A 387 17.21 -24.10 19.78
CA ARG A 387 17.13 -25.53 19.47
C ARG A 387 17.86 -26.39 20.51
N GLU A 388 19.06 -25.99 20.92
CA GLU A 388 19.82 -26.68 21.97
C GLU A 388 19.08 -26.67 23.33
N ALA A 389 18.39 -25.57 23.66
CA ALA A 389 17.55 -25.49 24.84
C ALA A 389 16.33 -26.42 24.75
N GLU A 390 15.72 -26.55 23.57
CA GLU A 390 14.62 -27.49 23.32
C GLU A 390 15.07 -28.96 23.43
N GLU A 391 16.25 -29.29 22.91
CA GLU A 391 16.87 -30.61 23.08
C GLU A 391 17.11 -30.94 24.57
N ARG A 392 17.59 -29.97 25.37
CA ARG A 392 17.74 -30.12 26.82
C ARG A 392 16.39 -30.33 27.52
N ILE A 393 15.34 -29.61 27.16
CA ILE A 393 13.98 -29.83 27.69
C ILE A 393 13.53 -31.26 27.42
N ASN A 394 13.76 -31.77 26.21
CA ASN A 394 13.39 -33.13 25.84
C ASN A 394 14.14 -34.17 26.68
N GLN A 395 15.44 -33.96 26.91
CA GLN A 395 16.26 -34.82 27.78
C GLN A 395 15.77 -34.81 29.23
N TYR A 396 15.58 -33.64 29.84
CA TYR A 396 15.07 -33.53 31.21
C TYR A 396 13.67 -34.13 31.36
N SER A 397 12.80 -33.90 30.37
CA SER A 397 11.45 -34.46 30.35
C SER A 397 11.45 -35.99 30.26
N GLN A 398 12.42 -36.57 29.56
CA GLN A 398 12.60 -38.03 29.53
C GLN A 398 13.12 -38.56 30.87
N GLU A 399 14.13 -37.91 31.47
CA GLU A 399 14.65 -38.28 32.79
C GLU A 399 13.56 -38.21 33.87
N ILE A 400 12.74 -37.16 33.87
CA ILE A 400 11.59 -37.03 34.77
C ILE A 400 10.64 -38.23 34.62
N LYS A 401 10.26 -38.60 33.38
CA LYS A 401 9.38 -39.76 33.13
C LYS A 401 9.97 -41.07 33.67
N GLU A 402 11.29 -41.27 33.51
CA GLU A 402 11.97 -42.46 34.03
C GLU A 402 12.01 -42.48 35.57
N LEU A 403 12.25 -41.34 36.20
CA LEU A 403 12.24 -41.19 37.65
C LEU A 403 10.83 -41.38 38.24
N GLU A 404 9.79 -40.87 37.58
CA GLU A 404 8.39 -41.12 37.95
C GLU A 404 8.02 -42.60 37.86
N ALA A 405 8.47 -43.29 36.79
CA ALA A 405 8.29 -44.74 36.67
C ALA A 405 9.01 -45.51 37.78
N LYS A 406 10.22 -45.09 38.16
CA LYS A 406 10.96 -45.67 39.30
C LYS A 406 10.23 -45.46 40.64
N ILE A 407 9.69 -44.27 40.89
CA ILE A 407 8.86 -44.00 42.08
C ILE A 407 7.68 -44.97 42.12
N LYS A 408 6.93 -45.10 41.01
CA LYS A 408 5.79 -46.01 40.93
C LYS A 408 6.16 -47.46 41.21
N GLY A 409 7.31 -47.92 40.70
CA GLY A 409 7.82 -49.27 40.97
C GLY A 409 8.25 -49.49 42.43
N LEU A 410 8.91 -48.50 43.03
CA LEU A 410 9.31 -48.53 44.45
C LEU A 410 8.09 -48.50 45.37
N GLU A 411 7.10 -47.66 45.09
CA GLU A 411 5.86 -47.58 45.87
C GLU A 411 5.03 -48.87 45.74
N ALA A 412 5.00 -49.52 44.57
CA ALA A 412 4.33 -50.81 44.38
C ALA A 412 5.02 -51.99 45.10
N SER A 413 6.32 -51.86 45.39
CA SER A 413 7.10 -52.86 46.11
C SER A 413 6.84 -52.83 47.63
N ILE A 414 6.13 -51.81 48.13
CA ILE A 414 5.63 -51.73 49.50
C ILE A 414 4.33 -52.57 49.59
N LEU A 415 4.49 -53.88 49.71
CA LEU A 415 3.39 -54.84 49.96
C LEU A 415 3.38 -55.32 51.43
N ASP A 416 2.30 -55.96 51.86
CA ASP A 416 1.94 -56.31 53.26
C ASP A 416 3.01 -57.09 54.07
N PHE A 417 4.08 -57.60 53.44
CA PHE A 417 5.15 -58.37 54.10
C PHE A 417 6.50 -57.63 54.20
N THR A 418 6.55 -56.33 53.91
CA THR A 418 7.80 -55.54 53.94
C THR A 418 8.14 -55.07 55.36
N THR A 419 9.41 -55.20 55.79
CA THR A 419 9.82 -54.79 57.15
C THR A 419 9.76 -53.27 57.35
N GLN A 420 9.58 -52.80 58.61
CA GLN A 420 9.52 -51.36 58.90
C GLN A 420 10.79 -50.61 58.47
N ASP A 421 11.97 -51.23 58.59
CA ASP A 421 13.24 -50.64 58.17
C ASP A 421 13.38 -50.52 56.65
N GLU A 422 12.91 -51.50 55.89
CA GLU A 422 12.88 -51.45 54.42
C GLU A 422 11.91 -50.39 53.91
N GLN A 423 10.71 -50.29 54.50
CA GLN A 423 9.76 -49.23 54.17
C GLN A 423 10.35 -47.83 54.43
N LYS A 424 11.14 -47.67 55.49
CA LYS A 424 11.79 -46.41 55.83
C LYS A 424 12.87 -46.03 54.81
N LYS A 425 13.67 -46.99 54.37
CA LYS A 425 14.67 -46.81 53.29
C LYS A 425 14.01 -46.41 51.97
N ILE A 426 12.95 -47.12 51.55
CA ILE A 426 12.22 -46.81 50.31
C ILE A 426 11.66 -45.38 50.34
N LYS A 427 11.06 -44.97 51.47
CA LYS A 427 10.54 -43.60 51.63
C LYS A 427 11.62 -42.52 51.50
N VAL A 428 12.84 -42.77 51.99
CA VAL A 428 13.98 -41.85 51.84
C VAL A 428 14.38 -41.74 50.37
N THR A 429 14.53 -42.86 49.67
CA THR A 429 14.88 -42.87 48.24
C THR A 429 13.81 -42.20 47.37
N VAL A 430 12.52 -42.46 47.62
CA VAL A 430 11.42 -41.77 46.93
C VAL A 430 11.49 -40.25 47.16
N LYS A 431 11.84 -39.81 48.38
CA LYS A 431 11.99 -38.38 48.69
C LYS A 431 13.15 -37.75 47.90
N GLU A 432 14.28 -38.43 47.79
CA GLU A 432 15.43 -37.99 46.99
C GLU A 432 15.10 -37.91 45.50
N ILE A 433 14.43 -38.93 44.96
CA ILE A 433 13.98 -38.92 43.56
C ILE A 433 12.99 -37.77 43.31
N LYS A 434 12.03 -37.53 44.22
CA LYS A 434 11.10 -36.40 44.12
C LYS A 434 11.83 -35.05 44.15
N ALA A 435 12.89 -34.92 44.95
CA ALA A 435 13.73 -33.72 44.96
C ALA A 435 14.46 -33.51 43.63
N ARG A 436 14.98 -34.59 43.02
CA ARG A 436 15.61 -34.55 41.70
C ARG A 436 14.61 -34.20 40.59
N ILE A 437 13.41 -34.76 40.60
CA ILE A 437 12.34 -34.39 39.66
C ILE A 437 12.04 -32.89 39.77
N LYS A 438 11.92 -32.36 41.00
CA LYS A 438 11.67 -30.94 41.21
C LYS A 438 12.78 -30.06 40.62
N ASP A 439 14.04 -30.43 40.83
CA ASP A 439 15.21 -29.76 40.25
C ASP A 439 15.19 -29.78 38.71
N LEU A 440 14.92 -30.95 38.10
CA LEU A 440 14.78 -31.08 36.65
C LEU A 440 13.61 -30.27 36.10
N SER A 441 12.47 -30.22 36.80
CA SER A 441 11.34 -29.37 36.43
C SER A 441 11.73 -27.90 36.44
N THR A 442 12.52 -27.44 37.42
CA THR A 442 13.06 -26.08 37.43
C THR A 442 13.98 -25.82 36.23
N GLN A 443 14.86 -26.76 35.89
CA GLN A 443 15.73 -26.64 34.71
C GLN A 443 14.92 -26.59 33.40
N VAL A 444 13.83 -27.34 33.29
CA VAL A 444 12.91 -27.26 32.14
C VAL A 444 12.33 -25.85 31.99
N ASP A 445 11.88 -25.24 33.09
CA ASP A 445 11.32 -23.88 33.05
C ASP A 445 12.39 -22.82 32.72
N GLU A 446 13.62 -23.00 33.22
CA GLU A 446 14.77 -22.16 32.83
C GLU A 446 15.06 -22.26 31.33
N GLN A 447 15.08 -23.47 30.77
CA GLN A 447 15.30 -23.65 29.33
C GLN A 447 14.15 -23.07 28.48
N LYS A 448 12.90 -23.12 28.95
CA LYS A 448 11.78 -22.44 28.25
C LYS A 448 12.01 -20.93 28.16
N ASN A 449 12.54 -20.31 29.22
CA ASN A 449 12.89 -18.89 29.20
C ASN A 449 14.03 -18.62 28.20
N VAL A 450 15.05 -19.48 28.16
CA VAL A 450 16.12 -19.39 27.16
C VAL A 450 15.57 -19.46 25.73
N ILE A 451 14.67 -20.42 25.44
CA ILE A 451 14.03 -20.53 24.12
C ILE A 451 13.31 -19.23 23.77
N LYS A 452 12.49 -18.72 24.68
CA LYS A 452 11.73 -17.48 24.46
C LYS A 452 12.66 -16.30 24.17
N ASP A 453 13.68 -16.09 25.01
CA ASP A 453 14.61 -14.97 24.89
C ASP A 453 15.43 -15.03 23.60
N GLU A 454 15.94 -16.21 23.24
CA GLU A 454 16.74 -16.38 22.02
C GLU A 454 15.87 -16.29 20.75
N GLN A 455 14.64 -16.82 20.78
CA GLN A 455 13.68 -16.61 19.69
C GLN A 455 13.30 -15.14 19.52
N GLU A 456 13.11 -14.40 20.62
CA GLU A 456 12.83 -12.97 20.58
C GLU A 456 13.99 -12.19 19.95
N LYS A 457 15.25 -12.49 20.34
CA LYS A 457 16.44 -11.89 19.72
C LYS A 457 16.53 -12.20 18.22
N ALA A 458 16.31 -13.46 17.82
CA ALA A 458 16.31 -13.86 16.42
C ALA A 458 15.22 -13.12 15.63
N ASN A 459 14.01 -13.07 16.17
CA ASN A 459 12.87 -12.38 15.55
C ASN A 459 13.12 -10.87 15.43
N ASN A 460 13.73 -10.23 16.43
CA ASN A 460 14.06 -8.80 16.37
C ASN A 460 15.04 -8.49 15.22
N ILE A 461 16.06 -9.33 15.03
CA ILE A 461 17.02 -9.21 13.91
C ILE A 461 16.29 -9.38 12.57
N LEU A 462 15.46 -10.42 12.45
CA LEU A 462 14.73 -10.71 11.21
C LEU A 462 13.65 -9.66 10.91
N ASN A 463 12.96 -9.13 11.91
CA ASN A 463 11.89 -8.16 11.73
C ASN A 463 12.43 -6.77 11.36
N ALA A 464 13.64 -6.42 11.80
CA ALA A 464 14.24 -5.10 11.56
C ALA A 464 14.44 -4.78 10.07
N ILE A 465 14.69 -5.80 9.22
CA ILE A 465 14.89 -5.59 7.77
C ILE A 465 13.62 -5.11 7.07
N TYR A 466 12.44 -5.41 7.65
CA TYR A 466 11.13 -5.02 7.13
C TYR A 466 10.71 -3.62 7.58
N ASN A 467 11.53 -2.90 8.37
CA ASN A 467 11.35 -1.47 8.52
C ASN A 467 11.83 -0.76 7.24
N LEU A 468 10.89 -0.20 6.49
CA LEU A 468 11.12 0.45 5.22
C LEU A 468 11.20 1.98 5.34
N ASP A 469 11.07 2.56 6.56
CA ASP A 469 11.29 4.00 6.79
C ASP A 469 12.79 4.31 6.81
N ARG A 470 13.45 4.10 5.67
CA ARG A 470 14.87 4.37 5.48
C ARG A 470 15.06 5.85 5.17
N LYS A 471 15.91 6.55 5.92
CA LYS A 471 16.22 7.96 5.68
C LYS A 471 17.24 8.11 4.55
N ASN A 472 17.22 9.26 3.90
CA ASN A 472 18.21 9.60 2.89
C ASN A 472 19.60 9.71 3.54
N PRO A 473 20.60 8.91 3.14
CA PRO A 473 21.94 8.96 3.72
C PRO A 473 22.68 10.28 3.43
N ASN A 474 22.17 11.09 2.50
CA ASN A 474 22.76 12.37 2.11
C ASN A 474 22.07 13.58 2.78
N SER A 475 20.98 13.39 3.54
CA SER A 475 20.30 14.50 4.20
C SER A 475 21.12 15.00 5.40
N GLY A 476 21.18 16.33 5.57
CA GLY A 476 21.98 16.99 6.60
C GLY A 476 21.44 16.85 8.03
N ASP A 477 20.30 16.20 8.24
CA ASP A 477 19.66 16.10 9.55
C ASP A 477 20.27 14.99 10.45
N ASP A 478 21.18 14.17 9.92
CA ASP A 478 21.77 13.01 10.64
C ASP A 478 23.15 13.28 11.27
N PHE A 479 23.65 14.54 11.27
CA PHE A 479 24.91 14.85 11.96
C PHE A 479 24.84 14.68 13.48
N GLU A 480 23.65 14.68 14.09
CA GLU A 480 23.50 14.55 15.54
C GLU A 480 23.57 13.09 16.06
N HIS A 481 23.50 12.08 15.17
CA HIS A 481 23.42 10.66 15.58
C HIS A 481 24.39 9.71 14.88
N LEU A 482 25.27 10.21 14.01
CA LEU A 482 26.33 9.39 13.42
C LEU A 482 27.42 9.05 14.45
N PRO A 483 27.89 7.78 14.52
CA PRO A 483 29.08 7.43 15.29
C PRO A 483 30.26 8.33 14.86
N PRO A 484 31.09 8.84 15.79
CA PRO A 484 32.16 9.79 15.49
C PRO A 484 33.08 9.35 14.33
N GLU A 485 33.31 8.05 14.20
CA GLU A 485 34.15 7.46 13.15
C GLU A 485 33.58 7.65 11.73
N LYS A 486 32.25 7.57 11.58
CA LYS A 486 31.58 7.84 10.29
C LYS A 486 31.60 9.34 9.97
N LEU A 487 31.40 10.18 10.98
CA LEU A 487 31.44 11.64 10.84
C LEU A 487 32.79 12.11 10.30
N ILE A 488 33.89 11.58 10.85
CA ILE A 488 35.26 11.89 10.40
C ILE A 488 35.46 11.42 8.95
N LYS A 489 34.97 10.23 8.59
CA LYS A 489 35.10 9.69 7.24
C LYS A 489 34.33 10.52 6.21
N ASP A 490 33.15 11.00 6.56
CA ASP A 490 32.32 11.84 5.69
C ASP A 490 32.89 13.26 5.56
N ILE A 491 33.45 13.83 6.64
CA ILE A 491 34.20 15.09 6.59
C ILE A 491 35.39 14.97 5.65
N LEU A 492 36.20 13.91 5.78
CA LEU A 492 37.35 13.67 4.89
C LEU A 492 36.94 13.51 3.42
N LYS A 493 35.80 12.85 3.16
CA LYS A 493 35.28 12.67 1.80
C LYS A 493 34.77 14.00 1.21
N LYS A 494 34.14 14.85 2.02
CA LYS A 494 33.72 16.19 1.62
C LYS A 494 34.92 17.10 1.36
N ASP A 495 35.95 17.06 2.21
CA ASP A 495 37.19 17.83 2.01
C ASP A 495 37.89 17.43 0.71
N GLN A 496 37.93 16.14 0.36
CA GLN A 496 38.46 15.67 -0.92
C GLN A 496 37.66 16.20 -2.12
N LYS A 497 36.33 16.25 -2.00
CA LYS A 497 35.45 16.77 -3.07
C LYS A 497 35.57 18.28 -3.22
N ILE A 498 35.70 19.01 -2.11
CA ILE A 498 35.99 20.45 -2.12
C ILE A 498 37.37 20.70 -2.76
N ALA A 499 38.38 19.91 -2.40
CA ALA A 499 39.72 20.03 -2.99
C ALA A 499 39.73 19.77 -4.50
N SER A 500 38.95 18.79 -5.00
CA SER A 500 38.85 18.54 -6.44
C SER A 500 38.15 19.69 -7.17
N LEU A 501 37.04 20.20 -6.62
CA LEU A 501 36.32 21.34 -7.20
C LEU A 501 37.19 22.61 -7.22
N MET A 502 37.95 22.86 -6.14
CA MET A 502 38.90 23.98 -6.10
C MET A 502 40.02 23.82 -7.13
N SER A 503 40.48 22.59 -7.39
CA SER A 503 41.45 22.30 -8.44
C SER A 503 40.89 22.53 -9.84
N GLU A 504 39.62 22.15 -10.08
CA GLU A 504 38.93 22.41 -11.34
C GLU A 504 38.73 23.90 -11.58
N ILE A 505 38.32 24.65 -10.56
CA ILE A 505 38.18 26.11 -10.63
C ILE A 505 39.53 26.78 -10.91
N ASN A 506 40.61 26.36 -10.26
CA ASN A 506 41.95 26.89 -10.55
C ASN A 506 42.40 26.59 -11.97
N ALA A 507 42.13 25.39 -12.50
CA ALA A 507 42.46 25.06 -13.88
C ALA A 507 41.70 25.96 -14.89
N ILE A 508 40.41 26.23 -14.63
CA ILE A 508 39.60 27.14 -15.45
C ILE A 508 40.13 28.58 -15.38
N LEU A 509 40.57 29.04 -14.19
CA LEU A 509 41.15 30.38 -14.02
C LEU A 509 42.51 30.51 -14.73
N GLU A 510 43.37 29.49 -14.67
CA GLU A 510 44.67 29.48 -15.37
C GLU A 510 44.52 29.42 -16.91
N GLU A 511 43.48 28.77 -17.42
CA GLU A 511 43.13 28.79 -18.84
C GLU A 511 42.56 30.15 -19.28
N GLY A 512 41.82 30.82 -18.41
CA GLY A 512 41.29 32.17 -18.63
C GLY A 512 42.36 33.27 -18.63
N GLU A 513 43.45 33.12 -17.89
CA GLU A 513 44.57 34.09 -17.87
C GLU A 513 45.54 33.93 -19.07
N LYS A 514 45.44 32.85 -19.84
CA LYS A 514 46.25 32.60 -21.05
C LYS A 514 45.55 32.94 -22.38
N ALA A 515 44.32 33.43 -22.32
CA ALA A 515 43.50 33.79 -23.49
C ALA A 515 43.62 35.28 -23.88
#